data_AF-A0A1G3HQA8-F1
#
_entry.id   AF-A0A1G3HQA8-F1
#
_cell.length_a   1.000
_cell.length_b   1.000
_cell.length_c   1.000
_cell.angle_alpha   90.00
_cell.angle_beta   90.00
_cell.angle_gamma   90.00
#
_symmetry.space_group_name_H-M   'P 1'
#
loop_
_entity.id
_entity.type
_entity.pdbx_description
1 polymer ?
#
loop_
_entity_poly.entity_id
_entity_poly.type
_entity_poly.pdbx_seq_one_letter_code
_entity_poly.pdbx_strand_id
1 'polypeptide(L)'
;MSSLLAAGEIAVHDHVVGELCLGGLSRGTLAMMQLLRRCPVASHDEVMHLIAARRLAGRGLGYVDSHLLAAALIGRLQLWTLDQALRQAAGECGCALAVH
;
A
#
# COMPACT_ATOMS: atom_id res chain seq x y z
N MET A 1 0.89 10.91 11.39
CA MET A 1 0.23 9.58 11.44
C MET A 1 -0.89 9.55 12.46
N SER A 2 -0.66 9.91 13.74
CA SER A 2 -1.68 9.87 14.80
C SER A 2 -2.93 10.72 14.51
N SER A 3 -2.76 11.87 13.86
CA SER A 3 -3.86 12.73 13.39
C SER A 3 -4.71 12.08 12.30
N LEU A 4 -4.08 11.44 11.30
CA LEU A 4 -4.78 10.73 10.22
C LEU A 4 -5.56 9.51 10.73
N LEU A 5 -4.98 8.80 11.70
CA LEU A 5 -5.66 7.67 12.35
C LEU A 5 -6.90 8.14 13.11
N ALA A 6 -6.78 9.23 13.88
CA ALA A 6 -7.91 9.81 14.61
C ALA A 6 -9.00 10.38 13.67
N ALA A 7 -8.62 10.86 12.49
CA ALA A 7 -9.54 11.36 11.47
C ALA A 7 -10.19 10.24 10.62
N GLY A 8 -9.80 8.97 10.79
CA GLY A 8 -10.32 7.86 9.99
C GLY A 8 -9.86 7.87 8.52
N GLU A 9 -8.79 8.61 8.21
CA GLU A 9 -8.31 8.80 6.84
C GLU A 9 -7.33 7.70 6.39
N ILE A 10 -6.93 6.84 7.31
CA ILE A 10 -6.03 5.71 7.03
C ILE A 10 -6.81 4.56 6.39
N ALA A 11 -6.30 4.07 5.27
CA ALA A 11 -6.75 2.84 4.64
C ALA A 11 -5.68 1.76 4.73
N VAL A 12 -6.10 0.49 4.70
CA VAL A 12 -5.22 -0.68 4.70
C VAL A 12 -5.58 -1.62 3.53
N HIS A 13 -4.56 -2.23 2.94
CA HIS A 13 -4.73 -3.25 1.89
C HIS A 13 -4.74 -4.64 2.52
N ASP A 14 -5.53 -5.56 1.98
CA ASP A 14 -5.67 -6.91 2.55
C ASP A 14 -4.37 -7.72 2.49
N HIS A 15 -3.55 -7.51 1.45
CA HIS A 15 -2.21 -8.12 1.38
C HIS A 15 -1.31 -7.69 2.56
N VAL A 16 -1.36 -6.42 3.00
CA VAL A 16 -0.59 -5.95 4.16
C VAL A 16 -1.07 -6.66 5.42
N VAL A 17 -2.39 -6.82 5.59
CA VAL A 17 -2.94 -7.57 6.72
C VAL A 17 -2.47 -9.03 6.69
N GLY A 18 -2.48 -9.66 5.52
CA GLY A 18 -2.00 -11.03 5.34
C GLY A 18 -0.51 -11.19 5.69
N GLU A 19 0.35 -10.31 5.19
CA GLU A 19 1.78 -10.32 5.51
C GLU A 19 2.06 -10.13 7.00
N LEU A 20 1.36 -9.19 7.64
CA LEU A 20 1.50 -8.97 9.07
C LEU A 20 1.02 -10.19 9.88
N CYS A 21 -0.07 -10.84 9.48
CA CYS A 21 -0.52 -12.08 10.10
C CYS A 21 0.55 -13.18 10.00
N LEU A 22 1.21 -13.34 8.85
CA LEU A 22 2.34 -14.27 8.70
C LEU A 22 3.54 -13.88 9.58
N GLY A 23 3.75 -12.57 9.80
CA GLY A 23 4.76 -12.03 10.69
C GLY A 23 4.46 -12.15 12.19
N GLY A 24 3.36 -12.80 12.59
CA GLY A 24 3.02 -13.01 13.99
C GLY A 24 2.23 -11.86 14.64
N LEU A 25 1.45 -11.12 13.85
CA LEU A 25 0.58 -10.06 14.36
C LEU A 25 -0.36 -10.57 15.47
N SER A 26 -0.44 -9.84 16.58
CA SER A 26 -1.33 -10.20 17.68
C SER A 26 -2.81 -10.12 17.25
N ARG A 27 -3.68 -10.91 17.90
CA ARG A 27 -5.14 -10.85 17.66
C ARG A 27 -5.72 -9.45 17.92
N GLY A 28 -5.21 -8.74 18.93
CA GLY A 28 -5.67 -7.38 19.26
C GLY A 28 -5.31 -6.38 18.16
N THR A 29 -4.08 -6.46 17.62
CA THR A 29 -3.65 -5.60 16.52
C THR A 29 -4.43 -5.93 15.24
N LEU A 30 -4.66 -7.21 14.95
CA LEU A 30 -5.50 -7.62 13.81
C LEU A 30 -6.92 -7.06 13.92
N ALA A 31 -7.54 -7.15 15.10
CA ALA A 31 -8.87 -6.59 15.33
C ALA A 31 -8.90 -5.08 15.10
N MET A 32 -7.87 -4.35 15.52
CA MET A 32 -7.76 -2.90 15.25
C MET A 32 -7.59 -2.60 13.75
N MET A 33 -6.81 -3.39 13.02
CA MET A 33 -6.68 -3.25 11.56
C MET A 33 -7.98 -3.54 10.81
N GLN A 34 -8.83 -4.42 11.35
CA GLN A 34 -10.14 -4.71 10.78
C GLN A 34 -11.11 -3.53 10.84
N LEU A 35 -10.85 -2.54 11.71
CA LEU A 35 -11.63 -1.31 11.81
C LEU A 35 -11.21 -0.25 10.78
N LEU A 36 -10.08 -0.43 10.11
CA LEU A 36 -9.60 0.52 9.10
C LEU A 36 -10.38 0.39 7.80
N ARG A 37 -10.51 1.52 7.09
CA ARG A 37 -11.04 1.54 5.72
C ARG A 37 -10.19 0.63 4.83
N ARG A 38 -10.82 -0.12 3.94
CA ARG A 38 -10.12 -0.91 2.92
C ARG A 38 -9.79 -0.04 1.71
N CYS A 39 -8.57 -0.14 1.21
CA CYS A 39 -8.25 0.39 -0.12
C CYS A 39 -8.68 -0.60 -1.22
N PRO A 40 -8.83 -0.13 -2.47
CA PRO A 40 -9.18 -1.00 -3.58
C PRO A 40 -8.14 -2.11 -3.79
N VAL A 41 -8.60 -3.30 -4.17
CA VAL A 41 -7.73 -4.39 -4.61
C VAL A 41 -7.69 -4.37 -6.14
N ALA A 42 -6.53 -4.05 -6.69
CA ALA A 42 -6.31 -4.11 -8.13
C ALA A 42 -6.43 -5.55 -8.63
N SER A 43 -6.99 -5.74 -9.81
CA SER A 43 -6.94 -7.03 -10.52
C SER A 43 -5.51 -7.37 -10.96
N HIS A 44 -5.28 -8.64 -11.27
CA HIS A 44 -4.00 -9.08 -11.83
C HIS A 44 -3.62 -8.27 -13.08
N ASP A 45 -4.54 -8.06 -14.00
CA ASP A 45 -4.29 -7.35 -15.25
C ASP A 45 -3.96 -5.87 -15.02
N GLU A 46 -4.63 -5.20 -14.08
CA GLU A 46 -4.29 -3.83 -13.69
C GLU A 46 -2.88 -3.72 -13.11
N VAL A 47 -2.47 -4.69 -12.29
CA VAL A 47 -1.12 -4.74 -11.73
C VAL A 47 -0.08 -5.02 -12.81
N MET A 48 -0.33 -5.98 -13.70
CA MET A 48 0.57 -6.28 -14.82
C MET A 48 0.70 -5.10 -15.78
N HIS A 49 -0.41 -4.42 -16.08
CA HIS A 49 -0.41 -3.18 -16.85
C HIS A 49 0.43 -2.10 -16.17
N LEU A 50 0.26 -1.89 -14.85
CA LEU A 50 1.04 -0.93 -14.09
C LEU A 50 2.54 -1.25 -14.13
N ILE A 51 2.92 -2.51 -13.91
CA ILE A 51 4.31 -2.97 -13.94
C ILE A 51 4.96 -2.63 -15.29
N ALA A 52 4.25 -2.89 -16.39
CA ALA A 52 4.73 -2.56 -17.73
C ALA A 52 4.79 -1.05 -17.96
N ALA A 53 3.69 -0.33 -17.68
CA ALA A 53 3.53 1.10 -17.95
C ALA A 53 4.51 1.97 -17.15
N ARG A 54 4.83 1.57 -15.91
CA ARG A 54 5.77 2.28 -15.02
C ARG A 54 7.16 1.65 -14.98
N ARG A 55 7.41 0.63 -15.81
CA ARG A 55 8.69 -0.10 -15.91
C ARG A 55 9.19 -0.53 -14.53
N LEU A 56 8.33 -1.18 -13.74
CA LEU A 56 8.60 -1.52 -12.34
C LEU A 56 9.54 -2.73 -12.17
N ALA A 57 9.69 -3.54 -13.22
CA ALA A 57 10.55 -4.72 -13.20
C ALA A 57 12.01 -4.37 -12.88
N GLY A 58 12.65 -5.17 -12.02
CA GLY A 58 14.06 -4.99 -11.65
C GLY A 58 14.34 -3.84 -10.68
N ARG A 59 13.31 -3.17 -10.14
CA ARG A 59 13.46 -2.02 -9.24
C ARG A 59 13.51 -2.37 -7.74
N GLY A 60 13.58 -3.65 -7.41
CA GLY A 60 13.54 -4.12 -6.03
C GLY A 60 12.14 -4.15 -5.41
N LEU A 61 11.08 -4.00 -6.20
CA LEU A 61 9.70 -4.12 -5.76
C LEU A 61 9.22 -5.58 -5.84
N GLY A 62 8.54 -6.04 -4.79
CA GLY A 62 7.74 -7.25 -4.83
C GLY A 62 6.43 -7.08 -5.61
N TYR A 63 5.79 -8.21 -5.90
CA TYR A 63 4.46 -8.20 -6.52
C TYR A 63 3.40 -7.57 -5.60
N VAL A 64 3.51 -7.80 -4.28
CA VAL A 64 2.64 -7.14 -3.29
C VAL A 64 2.86 -5.63 -3.30
N ASP A 65 4.10 -5.14 -3.35
CA ASP A 65 4.39 -3.70 -3.46
C ASP A 65 3.73 -3.07 -4.69
N SER A 66 3.74 -3.79 -5.81
CA SER A 66 3.07 -3.36 -7.05
C SER A 66 1.55 -3.30 -6.89
N HIS A 67 0.96 -4.23 -6.14
CA HIS A 67 -0.44 -4.18 -5.74
C HIS A 67 -0.75 -2.96 -4.88
N LEU A 68 0.10 -2.63 -3.90
CA LEU A 68 -0.10 -1.46 -3.03
C LEU A 68 -0.01 -0.15 -3.84
N LEU A 69 0.93 -0.07 -4.77
CA LEU A 69 1.05 1.08 -5.67
C LEU A 69 -0.19 1.22 -6.56
N ALA A 70 -0.69 0.12 -7.12
CA ALA A 70 -1.91 0.11 -7.92
C ALA A 70 -3.13 0.55 -7.10
N ALA A 71 -3.30 0.00 -5.90
CA ALA A 71 -4.38 0.35 -4.97
C ALA A 71 -4.36 1.84 -4.62
N ALA A 72 -3.18 2.41 -4.39
CA ALA A 72 -3.02 3.83 -4.11
C ALA A 72 -3.46 4.70 -5.30
N LEU A 73 -3.08 4.32 -6.53
CA LEU A 73 -3.45 5.06 -7.74
C LEU A 73 -4.96 4.98 -8.04
N ILE A 74 -5.54 3.78 -7.96
CA ILE A 74 -6.98 3.56 -8.19
C ILE A 74 -7.80 4.30 -7.12
N GLY A 75 -7.42 4.16 -5.85
CA GLY A 75 -8.12 4.75 -4.72
C GLY A 75 -7.85 6.24 -4.51
N ARG A 76 -6.97 6.86 -5.32
CA ARG A 76 -6.47 8.23 -5.12
C ARG A 76 -5.96 8.46 -3.70
N LEU A 77 -5.20 7.50 -3.20
CA LEU A 77 -4.63 7.50 -1.85
C LEU A 77 -3.16 7.89 -1.90
N GLN A 78 -2.67 8.39 -0.77
CA GLN A 78 -1.24 8.53 -0.54
C GLN A 78 -0.69 7.28 0.13
N LEU A 79 0.40 6.75 -0.42
CA LEU A 79 1.12 5.57 0.04
C LEU A 79 2.22 6.01 1.01
N TRP A 80 2.13 5.53 2.24
CA TRP A 80 3.20 5.63 3.23
C TRP A 80 3.90 4.28 3.36
N THR A 81 5.22 4.28 3.28
CA THR A 81 6.04 3.07 3.43
C THR A 81 7.44 3.41 3.95
N LEU A 82 8.01 2.49 4.71
CA LEU A 82 9.41 2.53 5.11
C LEU A 82 10.34 1.97 4.03
N ASP A 83 9.83 1.14 3.13
CA ASP A 83 10.58 0.58 2.01
C ASP A 83 11.03 1.69 1.04
N GLN A 84 12.33 1.71 0.73
CA GLN A 84 12.90 2.76 -0.10
C GLN A 84 12.49 2.64 -1.57
N ALA A 85 12.44 1.42 -2.12
CA ALA A 85 12.09 1.19 -3.51
C ALA A 85 10.62 1.56 -3.76
N LEU A 86 9.71 1.14 -2.88
CA LEU A 86 8.30 1.45 -2.99
C LEU A 86 8.03 2.94 -2.76
N ARG A 87 8.71 3.58 -1.80
CA ARG A 87 8.61 5.03 -1.60
C ARG A 87 9.04 5.81 -2.85
N GLN A 88 10.14 5.40 -3.49
CA GLN A 88 10.59 6.02 -4.73
C GLN A 88 9.56 5.84 -5.86
N ALA A 89 9.07 4.63 -6.08
CA ALA A 89 8.07 4.35 -7.11
C ALA A 89 6.76 5.13 -6.86
N ALA A 90 6.31 5.23 -5.61
CA ALA A 90 5.16 6.04 -5.23
C ALA A 90 5.40 7.54 -5.48
N GLY A 91 6.62 8.03 -5.25
CA GLY A 91 7.00 9.42 -5.54
C GLY A 91 6.93 9.73 -7.03
N GLU A 92 7.49 8.86 -7.87
CA GLU A 92 7.42 8.97 -9.33
C GLU A 92 6.00 8.87 -9.89
N CYS A 93 5.12 8.15 -9.20
CA CYS A 93 3.71 8.05 -9.55
C CYS A 93 2.84 9.16 -8.93
N GLY A 94 3.43 10.08 -8.14
CA GLY A 94 2.71 11.19 -7.52
C GLY A 94 1.77 10.79 -6.37
N CYS A 95 1.96 9.60 -5.80
CA CYS A 95 1.12 9.07 -4.73
C CYS A 95 1.90 8.76 -3.45
N ALA A 96 3.15 9.22 -3.31
CA ALA A 96 3.84 9.12 -2.01
C ALA A 96 3.22 10.09 -1.00
N LEU A 97 3.06 9.63 0.25
CA LEU A 97 2.75 10.53 1.36
C LEU A 97 3.97 11.40 1.64
N ALA A 98 3.81 12.72 1.50
CA ALA A 98 4.82 13.67 1.94
C ALA A 98 4.90 13.62 3.48
N VAL A 99 6.03 13.15 4.01
CA VAL A 99 6.30 13.22 5.44
C VAL A 99 7.13 14.49 5.64
N HIS A 100 6.52 15.51 6.24
CA HIS A 100 7.24 16.66 6.81
C HIS A 100 7.73 16.31 8.21
#